data_AF-A0A7S2Y4J2-F1
#
_entry.id   AF-A0A7S2Y4J2-F1
#
_cell.length_a   1.000
_cell.length_b   1.000
_cell.length_c   1.000
_cell.angle_alpha   90.00
_cell.angle_beta   90.00
_cell.angle_gamma   90.00
#
_symmetry.space_group_name_H-M   'P 1'
#
loop_
_entity.id
_entity.type
_entity.pdbx_description
1 polymer ?
#
loop_
_entity_poly.entity_id
_entity_poly.type
_entity_poly.pdbx_seq_one_letter_code
_entity_poly.pdbx_strand_id
1 'polypeptide(L)'
;GKGQEWSGGWSDNDQRWDLVPEENKEKMDYRQEEDGTWWMDVIDFHAHFSELQVCRLLKPPVWTHHLVVGQWKGLTAGSTTNLHMNPQIQLYIPEKKTRVYIELRQPSRRPQGLSKYPVALCPVVLKPDP
;
A
#
# COMPACT_ATOMS: atom_id res chain seq x y z
N GLY A 1 4.39 20.55 9.16
CA GLY A 1 4.47 20.74 10.62
C GLY A 1 5.86 20.36 11.02
N LYS A 2 6.49 21.10 11.95
CA LYS A 2 7.73 20.64 12.57
C LYS A 2 7.37 19.44 13.44
N GLY A 3 7.54 18.25 12.88
CA GLY A 3 7.28 16.99 13.58
C GLY A 3 8.31 16.80 14.69
N GLN A 4 8.00 15.94 15.64
CA GLN A 4 9.00 15.51 16.62
C GLN A 4 9.93 14.50 15.94
N GLU A 5 11.24 14.72 16.04
CA GLU A 5 12.25 13.85 15.44
C GLU A 5 12.60 12.67 16.33
N TRP A 6 13.22 11.66 15.73
CA TRP A 6 13.71 10.50 16.46
C TRP A 6 14.87 10.89 17.37
N SER A 7 14.85 10.42 18.62
CA SER A 7 15.88 10.71 19.64
C SER A 7 16.64 9.46 20.09
N GLY A 8 16.42 8.32 19.44
CA GLY A 8 17.14 7.08 19.70
C GLY A 8 18.42 6.96 18.86
N GLY A 9 18.86 5.71 18.71
CA GLY A 9 20.02 5.39 17.87
C GLY A 9 19.83 5.88 16.43
N TRP A 10 20.89 6.45 15.85
CA TRP A 10 20.93 7.05 14.50
C TRP A 10 20.06 8.30 14.29
N SER A 11 19.62 8.94 15.37
CA SER A 11 19.09 10.30 15.29
C SER A 11 20.12 11.27 14.71
N ASP A 12 19.67 12.45 14.25
CA ASP A 12 20.52 13.36 13.46
C ASP A 12 21.69 13.96 14.25
N ASN A 13 21.67 13.87 15.58
CA ASN A 13 22.76 14.31 16.46
C ASN A 13 23.50 13.14 17.12
N ASP A 14 23.27 11.90 16.68
CA ASP A 14 23.90 10.72 17.26
C ASP A 14 25.38 10.62 16.86
N GLN A 15 26.26 10.46 17.86
CA GLN A 15 27.70 10.28 17.67
C GLN A 15 28.06 9.02 16.87
N ARG A 16 27.14 8.07 16.69
CA ARG A 16 27.34 6.94 15.77
C ARG A 16 27.67 7.39 14.35
N TRP A 17 27.17 8.56 13.93
CA TRP A 17 27.50 9.16 12.64
C TRP A 17 28.98 9.56 12.53
N ASP A 18 29.68 9.82 13.62
CA ASP A 18 31.12 10.16 13.61
C ASP A 18 31.97 8.97 13.13
N LEU A 19 31.45 7.74 13.25
CA LEU A 19 32.11 6.51 12.81
C LEU A 19 31.77 6.14 11.36
N VAL A 20 30.80 6.81 10.73
CA VAL A 20 30.38 6.56 9.35
C VAL A 20 31.22 7.43 8.40
N PRO A 21 31.91 6.85 7.41
CA PRO A 21 32.63 7.62 6.40
C PRO A 21 31.71 8.58 5.63
N GLU A 22 32.21 9.74 5.24
CA GLU A 22 31.42 10.78 4.57
C GLU A 22 30.77 10.26 3.27
N GLU A 23 31.47 9.44 2.49
CA GLU A 23 30.93 8.80 1.28
C GLU A 23 29.67 7.95 1.57
N ASN A 24 29.62 7.29 2.74
CA ASN A 24 28.47 6.50 3.12
C ASN A 24 27.31 7.38 3.60
N LYS A 25 27.62 8.49 4.31
CA LYS A 25 26.60 9.49 4.69
C LYS A 25 25.93 10.09 3.46
N GLU A 26 26.71 10.45 2.44
CA GLU A 26 26.20 10.94 1.15
C GLU A 26 25.32 9.90 0.45
N LYS A 27 25.76 8.63 0.39
CA LYS A 27 24.97 7.53 -0.22
C LYS A 27 23.66 7.27 0.51
N MET A 28 23.63 7.52 1.82
CA MET A 28 22.45 7.40 2.66
C MET A 28 21.61 8.68 2.66
N ASP A 29 22.00 9.75 1.96
CA ASP A 29 21.31 11.06 2.05
C ASP A 29 21.10 11.49 3.52
N TYR A 30 22.11 11.24 4.37
CA TYR A 30 22.10 11.70 5.75
C TYR A 30 22.23 13.22 5.80
N ARG A 31 21.36 13.87 6.57
CA ARG A 31 21.38 15.33 6.79
C ARG A 31 21.18 15.61 8.27
N GLN A 32 22.02 16.46 8.82
CA GLN A 32 21.87 16.94 10.19
C GLN A 32 20.92 18.16 10.20
N GLU A 33 19.63 17.92 9.95
CA GLU A 33 18.62 18.97 9.77
C GLU A 33 17.32 18.63 10.49
N GLU A 34 16.66 19.63 11.10
CA GLU A 34 15.35 19.44 11.73
C GLU A 34 14.21 19.46 10.68
N ASP A 35 14.21 18.51 9.74
CA ASP A 35 13.28 18.47 8.61
C ASP A 35 12.17 17.39 8.73
N GLY A 36 12.21 16.59 9.81
CA GLY A 36 11.29 15.47 10.02
C GLY A 36 11.64 14.21 9.23
N THR A 37 12.88 14.10 8.75
CA THR A 37 13.50 12.85 8.29
C THR A 37 14.56 12.41 9.29
N TRP A 38 14.76 11.10 9.45
CA TRP A 38 15.76 10.57 10.37
C TRP A 38 16.09 9.12 10.02
N TRP A 39 17.21 8.64 10.52
CA TRP A 39 17.56 7.22 10.51
C TRP A 39 17.25 6.57 11.86
N MET A 40 17.01 5.26 11.85
CA MET A 40 16.87 4.44 13.05
C MET A 40 17.27 3.01 12.76
N ASP A 41 17.50 2.23 13.82
CA ASP A 41 17.66 0.79 13.65
C ASP A 41 16.33 0.15 13.23
N VAL A 42 16.41 -0.87 12.37
CA VAL A 42 15.21 -1.63 11.92
C VAL A 42 14.47 -2.28 13.10
N ILE A 43 15.21 -2.62 14.17
CA ILE A 43 14.63 -3.16 15.42
C ILE A 43 13.77 -2.08 16.09
N ASP A 44 14.24 -0.82 16.12
CA ASP A 44 13.47 0.30 16.65
C ASP A 44 12.26 0.59 15.76
N PHE A 45 12.40 0.50 14.43
CA PHE A 45 11.25 0.62 13.52
C PHE A 45 10.16 -0.40 13.88
N HIS A 46 10.53 -1.67 14.06
CA HIS A 46 9.58 -2.72 14.46
C HIS A 46 8.97 -2.49 15.85
N ALA A 47 9.71 -1.89 16.79
CA ALA A 47 9.20 -1.59 18.13
C ALA A 47 8.23 -0.40 18.16
N HIS A 48 8.40 0.58 17.27
CA HIS A 48 7.65 1.85 17.31
C HIS A 48 6.57 1.97 16.23
N PHE A 49 6.64 1.19 15.13
CA PHE A 49 5.69 1.23 14.04
C PHE A 49 4.97 -0.12 13.90
N SER A 50 3.64 -0.06 13.76
CA SER A 50 2.80 -1.24 13.56
C SER A 50 2.42 -1.50 12.10
N GLU A 51 2.63 -0.53 11.21
CA GLU A 51 2.19 -0.58 9.81
C GLU A 51 3.23 0.04 8.88
N LEU A 52 3.47 -0.63 7.75
CA LEU A 52 4.26 -0.13 6.62
C LEU A 52 3.39 -0.15 5.36
N GLN A 53 3.14 1.01 4.79
CA GLN A 53 2.38 1.14 3.55
C GLN A 53 3.32 1.32 2.36
N VAL A 54 3.34 0.33 1.45
CA VAL A 54 4.13 0.38 0.21
C VAL A 54 3.22 0.59 -0.98
N CYS A 55 3.37 1.72 -1.67
CA CYS A 55 2.66 1.99 -2.92
C CYS A 55 3.51 1.56 -4.13
N ARG A 56 3.06 0.55 -4.88
CA ARG A 56 3.75 0.11 -6.10
C ARG A 56 3.19 0.83 -7.32
N LEU A 57 4.07 1.46 -8.10
CA LEU A 57 3.71 2.04 -9.39
C LEU A 57 3.75 0.97 -10.48
N LEU A 58 2.59 0.42 -10.84
CA LEU A 58 2.44 -0.54 -11.94
C LEU A 58 2.20 0.22 -13.24
N LYS A 59 3.25 0.39 -14.06
CA LYS A 59 3.20 1.20 -15.30
C LYS A 59 3.55 0.36 -16.55
N PRO A 60 3.05 0.74 -17.74
CA PRO A 60 3.48 0.17 -19.02
C PRO A 60 4.98 0.40 -19.29
N PRO A 61 5.62 -0.42 -20.14
CA PRO A 61 5.03 -1.56 -20.88
C PRO A 61 5.01 -2.86 -20.08
N VAL A 62 5.62 -2.90 -18.88
CA VAL A 62 5.73 -4.10 -18.05
C VAL A 62 4.37 -4.54 -17.50
N TRP A 63 3.49 -3.58 -17.21
CA TRP A 63 2.14 -3.84 -16.69
C TRP A 63 1.07 -3.32 -17.65
N THR A 64 0.06 -4.15 -17.91
CA THR A 64 -1.17 -3.74 -18.59
C THR A 64 -2.27 -3.53 -17.56
N HIS A 65 -3.01 -2.42 -17.67
CA HIS A 65 -4.07 -2.07 -16.74
C HIS A 65 -5.45 -2.25 -17.39
N HIS A 66 -6.34 -2.96 -16.71
CA HIS A 66 -7.74 -3.12 -17.09
C HIS A 66 -8.63 -2.59 -15.96
N LEU A 67 -9.53 -1.66 -16.29
CA LEU A 67 -10.48 -1.09 -15.35
C LEU A 67 -11.89 -1.52 -15.70
N VAL A 68 -12.58 -2.12 -14.73
CA VAL A 68 -14.02 -2.41 -14.82
C VAL A 68 -14.72 -1.59 -13.73
N VAL A 69 -15.72 -0.82 -14.12
CA VAL A 69 -16.53 -0.02 -13.22
C VAL A 69 -17.93 -0.64 -13.12
N GLY A 70 -18.45 -0.75 -11.90
CA GLY A 70 -19.76 -1.33 -11.64
C GLY A 70 -20.35 -0.86 -10.31
N GLN A 71 -21.49 -1.45 -9.94
CA GLN A 71 -22.18 -1.13 -8.69
C GLN A 71 -22.90 -2.36 -8.12
N TRP A 72 -23.03 -2.40 -6.80
CA TRP A 72 -23.91 -3.31 -6.07
C TRP A 72 -25.20 -2.59 -5.72
N LYS A 73 -26.33 -2.99 -6.33
CA LYS A 73 -27.64 -2.40 -6.09
C LYS A 73 -28.76 -3.40 -6.32
N GLY A 74 -29.71 -3.46 -5.39
CA GLY A 74 -30.85 -4.39 -5.48
C GLY A 74 -30.37 -5.83 -5.52
N LEU A 75 -30.79 -6.59 -6.54
CA LEU A 75 -30.43 -8.00 -6.69
C LEU A 75 -28.92 -8.24 -6.77
N THR A 76 -28.14 -7.28 -7.29
CA THR A 76 -26.69 -7.49 -7.40
C THR A 76 -25.96 -7.34 -6.07
N ALA A 77 -26.59 -6.81 -5.03
CA ALA A 77 -26.02 -6.70 -3.68
C ALA A 77 -26.12 -8.03 -2.90
N GLY A 78 -25.58 -9.10 -3.48
CA GLY A 78 -25.72 -10.47 -2.98
C GLY A 78 -24.98 -10.78 -1.67
N SER A 79 -24.08 -9.89 -1.23
CA SER A 79 -23.22 -10.10 -0.06
C SER A 79 -22.36 -11.37 -0.22
N THR A 80 -21.80 -11.87 0.88
CA THR A 80 -21.09 -13.16 0.97
C THR A 80 -22.02 -14.37 0.90
N THR A 81 -23.33 -14.18 1.08
CA THR A 81 -24.32 -15.27 1.08
C THR A 81 -24.77 -15.66 -0.34
N ASN A 82 -25.06 -14.68 -1.19
CA ASN A 82 -25.54 -14.90 -2.55
C ASN A 82 -24.46 -14.48 -3.56
N LEU A 83 -23.28 -15.10 -3.48
CA LEU A 83 -22.12 -14.73 -4.29
C LEU A 83 -22.43 -14.66 -5.79
N HIS A 84 -23.23 -15.61 -6.28
CA HIS A 84 -23.64 -15.73 -7.68
C HIS A 84 -24.44 -14.53 -8.21
N MET A 85 -25.08 -13.76 -7.31
CA MET A 85 -25.83 -12.56 -7.67
C MET A 85 -24.95 -11.31 -7.82
N ASN A 86 -23.75 -11.31 -7.25
CA ASN A 86 -22.81 -10.20 -7.40
C ASN A 86 -22.30 -10.11 -8.85
N PRO A 87 -21.81 -8.94 -9.31
CA PRO A 87 -21.17 -8.82 -10.61
C PRO A 87 -19.98 -9.79 -10.73
N GLN A 88 -19.93 -10.55 -11.82
CA GLN A 88 -18.88 -11.52 -12.11
C GLN A 88 -18.04 -11.05 -13.31
N ILE A 89 -16.72 -11.17 -13.20
CA ILE A 89 -15.78 -10.75 -14.24
C ILE A 89 -14.88 -11.93 -14.57
N GLN A 90 -14.87 -12.31 -15.85
CA GLN A 90 -13.98 -13.36 -16.35
C GLN A 90 -12.61 -12.74 -16.70
N LEU A 91 -11.54 -13.31 -16.15
CA LEU A 91 -10.18 -12.94 -16.49
C LEU A 91 -9.62 -13.91 -17.52
N TYR A 92 -9.22 -13.41 -18.68
CA TYR A 92 -8.50 -14.19 -19.68
C TYR A 92 -6.99 -13.95 -19.55
N ILE A 93 -6.24 -14.99 -19.18
CA ILE A 93 -4.79 -14.94 -19.01
C ILE A 93 -4.17 -15.83 -20.10
N PRO A 94 -3.67 -15.25 -21.21
CA PRO A 94 -3.21 -16.04 -22.36
C PRO A 94 -1.94 -16.83 -22.05
N GLU A 95 -1.09 -16.34 -21.15
CA GLU A 95 0.18 -16.98 -20.80
C GLU A 95 0.08 -17.74 -19.48
N LYS A 96 0.66 -18.94 -19.43
CA LYS A 96 0.63 -19.78 -18.23
C LYS A 96 1.38 -19.19 -17.02
N LYS A 97 2.30 -18.23 -17.24
CA LYS A 97 3.13 -17.61 -16.20
C LYS A 97 2.93 -16.09 -16.16
N THR A 98 1.74 -15.66 -15.77
CA THR A 98 1.42 -14.24 -15.61
C THR A 98 1.22 -13.89 -14.15
N ARG A 99 1.85 -12.80 -13.68
CA ARG A 99 1.52 -12.20 -12.38
C ARG A 99 0.35 -11.25 -12.57
N VAL A 100 -0.69 -11.43 -11.77
CA VAL A 100 -1.89 -10.58 -11.80
C VAL A 100 -2.07 -9.92 -10.44
N TYR A 101 -2.28 -8.61 -10.45
CA TYR A 101 -2.75 -7.88 -9.28
C TYR A 101 -4.21 -7.54 -9.48
N ILE A 102 -5.07 -7.97 -8.55
CA ILE A 102 -6.48 -7.64 -8.55
C ILE A 102 -6.73 -6.66 -7.43
N GLU A 103 -7.35 -5.54 -7.77
CA GLU A 103 -7.68 -4.51 -6.83
C GLU A 103 -9.15 -4.15 -6.93
N LEU A 104 -9.85 -4.27 -5.80
CA LEU A 104 -11.24 -3.86 -5.67
C LEU A 104 -11.31 -2.59 -4.83
N ARG A 105 -11.86 -1.52 -5.41
CA ARG A 105 -11.99 -0.20 -4.76
C ARG A 105 -13.46 0.24 -4.73
N GLN A 106 -13.80 1.02 -3.70
CA GLN A 106 -15.03 1.83 -3.66
C GLN A 106 -14.67 3.32 -3.72
N PRO A 107 -15.57 4.18 -4.26
CA PRO A 107 -15.35 5.62 -4.32
C PRO A 107 -15.04 6.22 -2.95
N SER A 108 -14.08 7.15 -2.90
CA SER A 108 -13.72 7.84 -1.67
C SER A 108 -14.92 8.54 -1.04
N ARG A 109 -15.10 8.35 0.27
CA ARG A 109 -16.12 9.05 1.06
C ARG A 109 -15.65 10.37 1.67
N ARG A 110 -14.34 10.66 1.57
CA ARG A 110 -13.73 11.89 2.10
C ARG A 110 -14.33 13.18 1.48
N PRO A 111 -14.61 13.25 0.16
CA PRO A 111 -15.22 14.44 -0.43
C PRO A 111 -16.60 14.78 0.14
N GLN A 112 -17.31 13.80 0.71
CA GLN A 112 -18.59 14.01 1.39
C GLN A 112 -18.43 14.27 2.90
N GLY A 113 -17.20 14.45 3.40
CA GLY A 113 -16.93 14.66 4.82
C GLY A 113 -17.06 13.41 5.69
N LEU A 114 -17.08 12.22 5.08
CA LEU A 114 -17.32 10.96 5.78
C LEU A 114 -16.01 10.17 5.94
N SER A 115 -15.78 9.68 7.17
CA SER A 115 -14.53 9.01 7.56
C SER A 115 -14.60 7.48 7.58
N LYS A 116 -15.80 6.89 7.45
CA LYS A 116 -16.01 5.44 7.51
C LYS A 116 -16.75 4.94 6.29
N TYR A 117 -16.47 3.73 5.84
CA TYR A 117 -17.30 3.02 4.85
C TYR A 117 -18.37 2.18 5.57
N PRO A 118 -19.58 2.08 5.03
CA PRO A 118 -20.66 1.31 5.66
C PRO A 118 -20.52 -0.19 5.42
N VAL A 119 -19.72 -0.57 4.42
CA VAL A 119 -19.51 -1.96 4.00
C VAL A 119 -18.03 -2.19 3.72
N ALA A 120 -17.57 -3.40 4.04
CA ALA A 120 -16.28 -3.91 3.61
C ALA A 120 -16.42 -4.55 2.22
N LEU A 121 -15.36 -4.49 1.42
CA LEU A 121 -15.28 -5.15 0.13
C LEU A 121 -14.24 -6.25 0.19
N CYS A 122 -14.53 -7.39 -0.45
CA CYS A 122 -13.57 -8.48 -0.64
C CYS A 122 -13.84 -9.13 -2.00
N PRO A 123 -12.85 -9.19 -2.91
CA PRO A 123 -13.00 -9.95 -4.15
C PRO A 123 -12.89 -11.46 -3.86
N VAL A 124 -13.72 -12.25 -4.54
CA VAL A 124 -13.58 -13.71 -4.57
C VAL A 124 -13.02 -14.09 -5.93
N VAL A 125 -11.86 -14.75 -5.95
CA VAL A 125 -11.20 -15.20 -7.18
C VAL A 125 -11.33 -16.71 -7.26
N LEU A 126 -12.05 -17.19 -8.28
CA LEU A 126 -12.24 -18.60 -8.55
C LEU A 126 -11.35 -19.00 -9.72
N LYS A 127 -10.57 -20.06 -9.55
CA LYS A 127 -9.92 -20.75 -10.66
C LYS A 127 -10.85 -21.88 -11.08
N PRO A 128 -11.35 -21.90 -12.33
CA PRO A 128 -12.15 -23.03 -12.79
C PRO A 128 -11.33 -24.31 -12.67
N ASP A 129 -11.98 -25.38 -12.18
CA ASP A 129 -11.40 -26.71 -12.20
C ASP A 129 -11.08 -27.12 -13.65
N PRO A 130 -9.97 -27.85 -13.87
CA PRO A 130 -9.56 -28.29 -15.20
C PRO A 130 -10.56 -29.24 -15.87
#